data_AF-A0A5S6Q7H8-F1
#
_entry.id   AF-A0A5S6Q7H8-F1
#
_cell.length_a   1.000
_cell.length_b   1.000
_cell.length_c   1.000
_cell.angle_alpha   90.00
_cell.angle_beta   90.00
_cell.angle_gamma   90.00
#
_symmetry.space_group_name_H-M   'P 1'
#
loop_
_entity.id
_entity.type
_entity.pdbx_description
1 polymer ?
#
loop_
_entity_poly.entity_id
_entity_poly.type
_entity_poly.pdbx_seq_one_letter_code
_entity_poly.pdbx_strand_id
1 'polypeptide(L)'
;MADISSDLRALLAQQQQQMNQQQQQFRALLQSFEKVCALAPQSQQPSLDALAAAVTEFAYDPDSGVTFEAWFKRFEGIFTVDCAALEDKAKVRFLLRKLSTSVHDKYCNFILPKKPDDFSFEATVTSLKELLSLQTSLFSTRYKCQKLVKRESDDFVTYAGIVNRACEDFQFGTLTADQFKCLILICGLQAQHDSELRLRLLNRLESDPGISIKKLTDECNWFIGLRCDSKLVESTAVSTEHSFSVSALSAEKSKHSDSRKVPYQVDTAPRQNTKQPPSPCWLCGAMHYVRFCQYRKHKCTKCGKSGHKEGYHNCGARKNVTPFPHDSKKKGKRYFKSNGVHAVFGEPILSNN
;
A
#
# COMPACT_ATOMS: atom_id res chain seq x y z
N MET A 1 -107.01 -38.73 -6.38
CA MET A 1 -105.95 -38.34 -5.42
C MET A 1 -104.69 -39.22 -5.51
N ALA A 2 -104.49 -40.05 -6.56
CA ALA A 2 -103.31 -40.92 -6.69
C ALA A 2 -102.18 -40.33 -7.57
N ASP A 3 -102.49 -39.46 -8.54
CA ASP A 3 -101.50 -38.92 -9.49
C ASP A 3 -100.52 -37.90 -8.89
N ILE A 4 -100.99 -37.03 -7.99
CA ILE A 4 -100.18 -35.94 -7.42
C ILE A 4 -98.97 -36.48 -6.62
N SER A 5 -99.10 -37.69 -6.05
CA SER A 5 -98.02 -38.36 -5.31
C SER A 5 -96.95 -38.97 -6.23
N SER A 6 -97.34 -39.38 -7.44
CA SER A 6 -96.42 -39.90 -8.46
C SER A 6 -95.58 -38.77 -9.07
N ASP A 7 -96.23 -37.66 -9.43
CA ASP A 7 -95.56 -36.51 -10.03
C ASP A 7 -94.58 -35.83 -9.06
N LEU A 8 -94.92 -35.74 -7.77
CA LEU A 8 -94.01 -35.20 -6.75
C LEU A 8 -92.76 -36.08 -6.56
N ARG A 9 -92.92 -37.41 -6.63
CA ARG A 9 -91.77 -38.35 -6.58
C ARG A 9 -90.91 -38.27 -7.83
N ALA A 10 -91.53 -38.10 -9.00
CA ALA A 10 -90.80 -37.91 -10.25
C ALA A 10 -89.99 -36.59 -10.22
N LEU A 11 -90.57 -35.51 -9.69
CA LEU A 11 -89.88 -34.22 -9.55
C LEU A 11 -88.70 -34.30 -8.56
N LEU A 12 -88.87 -34.98 -7.42
CA LEU A 12 -87.79 -35.20 -6.46
C LEU A 12 -86.67 -36.08 -7.04
N ALA A 13 -87.02 -37.12 -7.79
CA ALA A 13 -86.04 -37.96 -8.47
C ALA A 13 -85.27 -37.16 -9.54
N GLN A 14 -85.96 -36.29 -10.29
CA GLN A 14 -85.35 -35.40 -11.27
C GLN A 14 -84.39 -34.39 -10.61
N GLN A 15 -84.78 -33.81 -9.48
CA GLN A 15 -83.94 -32.88 -8.72
C GLN A 15 -82.69 -33.58 -8.16
N GLN A 16 -82.84 -34.79 -7.60
CA GLN A 16 -81.73 -35.60 -7.11
C GLN A 16 -80.74 -35.96 -8.24
N GLN A 17 -81.27 -36.28 -9.43
CA GLN A 17 -80.47 -36.58 -10.61
C GLN A 17 -79.69 -35.36 -11.09
N GLN A 18 -80.31 -34.17 -11.12
CA GLN A 18 -79.62 -32.91 -11.47
C GLN A 18 -78.48 -32.59 -10.50
N MET A 19 -78.70 -32.76 -9.20
CA MET A 19 -77.66 -32.56 -8.18
C MET A 19 -76.48 -33.51 -8.36
N ASN A 20 -76.73 -34.79 -8.62
CA ASN A 20 -75.68 -35.76 -8.88
C ASN A 20 -74.90 -35.43 -10.16
N GLN A 21 -75.60 -34.94 -11.20
CA GLN A 21 -74.97 -34.53 -12.45
C GLN A 21 -74.04 -33.32 -12.25
N GLN A 22 -74.49 -32.30 -11.50
CA GLN A 22 -73.63 -31.16 -11.14
C GLN A 22 -72.41 -31.60 -10.33
N GLN A 23 -72.57 -32.52 -9.37
CA GLN A 23 -71.44 -32.99 -8.56
C GLN A 23 -70.41 -33.77 -9.41
N GLN A 24 -70.87 -34.56 -10.40
CA GLN A 24 -70.00 -35.24 -11.34
C GLN A 24 -69.27 -34.26 -12.26
N GLN A 25 -69.97 -33.24 -12.77
CA GLN A 25 -69.35 -32.18 -13.58
C GLN A 25 -68.29 -31.40 -12.80
N PHE A 26 -68.56 -31.08 -11.53
CA PHE A 26 -67.60 -30.40 -10.67
C PHE A 26 -66.35 -31.26 -10.38
N ARG A 27 -66.54 -32.56 -10.12
CA ARG A 27 -65.42 -33.50 -9.96
C ARG A 27 -64.59 -33.65 -11.23
N ALA A 28 -65.23 -33.72 -12.40
CA ALA A 28 -64.54 -33.80 -13.68
C ALA A 28 -63.75 -32.52 -13.97
N LEU A 29 -64.28 -31.34 -13.60
CA LEU A 29 -63.58 -30.07 -13.73
C LEU A 29 -62.37 -29.99 -12.79
N LEU A 30 -62.48 -30.47 -11.54
CA LEU A 30 -61.34 -30.53 -10.63
C LEU A 30 -60.26 -31.48 -11.15
N GLN A 31 -60.63 -32.66 -11.68
CA GLN A 31 -59.68 -33.61 -12.27
C GLN A 31 -59.02 -33.07 -13.54
N SER A 32 -59.74 -32.31 -14.37
CA SER A 32 -59.14 -31.66 -15.54
C SER A 32 -58.22 -30.52 -15.12
N PHE A 33 -58.57 -29.77 -14.09
CA PHE A 33 -57.71 -28.73 -13.52
C PHE A 33 -56.44 -29.32 -12.89
N GLU A 34 -56.55 -30.44 -12.17
CA GLU A 34 -55.41 -31.16 -11.60
C GLU A 34 -54.48 -31.70 -12.70
N LYS A 35 -55.04 -32.22 -13.80
CA LYS A 35 -54.27 -32.60 -15.00
C LYS A 35 -53.60 -31.41 -15.68
N VAL A 36 -54.28 -30.26 -15.77
CA VAL A 36 -53.72 -29.03 -16.36
C VAL A 36 -52.64 -28.44 -15.46
N CYS A 37 -52.78 -28.47 -14.13
CA CYS A 37 -51.74 -28.09 -13.19
C CYS A 37 -50.55 -29.05 -13.20
N ALA A 38 -50.77 -30.35 -13.39
CA ALA A 38 -49.69 -31.34 -13.57
C ALA A 38 -48.97 -31.19 -14.93
N LEU A 39 -49.64 -30.60 -15.93
CA LEU A 39 -49.09 -30.24 -17.25
C LEU A 39 -48.62 -28.79 -17.32
N ALA A 40 -48.74 -28.01 -16.24
CA ALA A 40 -47.99 -26.76 -16.14
C ALA A 40 -46.53 -27.10 -16.44
N PRO A 41 -45.80 -26.29 -17.24
CA PRO A 41 -44.41 -26.57 -17.48
C PRO A 41 -43.77 -26.67 -16.10
N GLN A 42 -43.41 -27.88 -15.68
CA GLN A 42 -42.36 -28.04 -14.69
C GLN A 42 -41.25 -27.21 -15.29
N SER A 43 -40.89 -26.10 -14.65
CA SER A 43 -39.66 -25.39 -15.00
C SER A 43 -38.59 -26.45 -14.86
N GLN A 44 -38.24 -27.09 -15.98
CA GLN A 44 -37.27 -28.16 -16.01
C GLN A 44 -36.01 -27.49 -15.49
N GLN A 45 -35.70 -27.74 -14.22
CA GLN A 45 -34.47 -27.23 -13.67
C GLN A 45 -33.37 -27.77 -14.59
N PRO A 46 -32.51 -26.90 -15.13
CA PRO A 46 -31.47 -27.33 -16.03
C PRO A 46 -30.69 -28.45 -15.36
N SER A 47 -30.50 -29.56 -16.07
CA SER A 47 -29.77 -30.71 -15.52
C SER A 47 -28.39 -30.26 -15.02
N LEU A 48 -27.84 -30.93 -14.01
CA LEU A 48 -26.51 -30.61 -13.49
C LEU A 48 -25.43 -30.70 -14.58
N ASP A 49 -25.60 -31.56 -15.58
CA ASP A 49 -24.69 -31.65 -16.72
C ASP A 49 -24.84 -30.46 -17.68
N ALA A 50 -26.05 -29.94 -17.89
CA ALA A 50 -26.26 -28.71 -18.66
C ALA A 50 -25.68 -27.48 -17.93
N LEU A 51 -25.88 -27.40 -16.62
CA LEU A 51 -25.24 -26.37 -15.78
C LEU A 51 -23.72 -26.51 -15.78
N ALA A 52 -23.21 -27.74 -15.73
CA ALA A 52 -21.79 -27.98 -15.88
C ALA A 52 -21.29 -27.47 -17.24
N ALA A 53 -21.96 -27.78 -18.35
CA ALA A 53 -21.54 -27.28 -19.66
C ALA A 53 -21.52 -25.74 -19.74
N ALA A 54 -22.40 -25.06 -19.00
CA ALA A 54 -22.46 -23.60 -18.95
C ALA A 54 -21.33 -22.95 -18.14
N VAL A 55 -20.73 -23.66 -17.17
CA VAL A 55 -19.64 -23.17 -16.33
C VAL A 55 -18.29 -23.62 -16.91
N THR A 56 -17.52 -22.65 -17.38
CA THR A 56 -16.15 -22.88 -17.86
C THR A 56 -15.23 -23.28 -16.71
N GLU A 57 -14.29 -24.19 -16.95
CA GLU A 57 -13.27 -24.56 -15.97
C GLU A 57 -12.47 -23.34 -15.51
N PHE A 58 -12.14 -23.30 -14.22
CA PHE A 58 -11.32 -22.27 -13.60
C PHE A 58 -9.85 -22.71 -13.51
N ALA A 59 -8.98 -21.94 -14.16
CA ALA A 59 -7.54 -22.01 -13.98
C ALA A 59 -7.05 -20.69 -13.36
N TYR A 60 -6.32 -20.79 -12.25
CA TYR A 60 -5.81 -19.62 -11.54
C TYR A 60 -4.59 -19.06 -12.26
N ASP A 61 -4.69 -17.81 -12.71
CA ASP A 61 -3.60 -17.06 -13.34
C ASP A 61 -3.63 -15.60 -12.82
N PRO A 62 -2.95 -15.31 -11.70
CA PRO A 62 -2.96 -13.98 -11.11
C PRO A 62 -2.23 -12.93 -11.97
N ASP A 63 -1.28 -13.34 -12.83
CA ASP A 63 -0.52 -12.43 -13.68
C ASP A 63 -1.39 -11.87 -14.81
N SER A 64 -2.30 -12.69 -15.35
CA SER A 64 -3.34 -12.25 -16.28
C SER A 64 -4.61 -11.71 -15.59
N GLY A 65 -4.62 -11.61 -14.25
CA GLY A 65 -5.75 -11.11 -13.47
C GLY A 65 -6.95 -12.07 -13.41
N VAL A 66 -6.73 -13.36 -13.68
CA VAL A 66 -7.72 -14.44 -13.56
C VAL A 66 -7.73 -14.95 -12.13
N THR A 67 -8.59 -14.35 -11.31
CA THR A 67 -8.80 -14.72 -9.90
C THR A 67 -10.06 -15.55 -9.72
N PHE A 68 -10.13 -16.30 -8.62
CA PHE A 68 -11.34 -17.06 -8.30
C PHE A 68 -12.54 -16.14 -8.11
N GLU A 69 -12.35 -14.97 -7.51
CA GLU A 69 -13.44 -14.01 -7.29
C GLU A 69 -14.04 -13.49 -8.59
N ALA A 70 -13.21 -13.13 -9.58
CA ALA A 70 -13.69 -12.66 -10.88
C ALA A 70 -14.43 -13.76 -11.66
N TRP A 71 -13.90 -14.98 -11.62
CA TRP A 71 -14.55 -16.14 -12.24
C TRP A 71 -15.86 -16.51 -11.53
N PHE A 72 -15.86 -16.55 -10.20
CA PHE A 72 -17.04 -16.89 -9.42
C PHE A 72 -18.15 -15.87 -9.63
N LYS A 73 -17.83 -14.57 -9.63
CA LYS A 73 -18.80 -13.49 -9.89
C LYS A 73 -19.53 -13.64 -11.21
N ARG A 74 -18.86 -14.17 -12.25
CA ARG A 74 -19.48 -14.45 -13.56
C ARG A 74 -20.54 -15.55 -13.48
N PHE A 75 -20.33 -16.54 -12.63
CA PHE A 75 -21.18 -17.74 -12.51
C PHE A 75 -21.97 -17.79 -11.19
N GLU A 76 -21.93 -16.73 -10.38
CA GLU A 76 -22.53 -16.69 -9.04
C GLU A 76 -24.03 -17.00 -9.10
N GLY A 77 -24.73 -16.51 -10.12
CA GLY A 77 -26.14 -16.81 -10.35
C GLY A 77 -26.43 -18.31 -10.52
N ILE A 78 -25.52 -19.07 -11.14
CA ILE A 78 -25.68 -20.52 -11.31
C ILE A 78 -25.64 -21.22 -9.95
N PHE A 79 -24.74 -20.82 -9.07
CA PHE A 79 -24.61 -21.44 -7.75
C PHE A 79 -25.71 -20.98 -6.76
N THR A 80 -26.13 -19.72 -6.85
CA THR A 80 -27.08 -19.10 -5.91
C THR A 80 -28.54 -19.27 -6.33
N VAL A 81 -28.84 -19.25 -7.63
CA VAL A 81 -30.20 -19.35 -8.19
C VAL A 81 -30.44 -20.74 -8.76
N ASP A 82 -29.68 -21.17 -9.77
CA ASP A 82 -29.99 -22.42 -10.48
C ASP A 82 -29.72 -23.66 -9.61
N CYS A 83 -28.70 -23.59 -8.76
CA CYS A 83 -28.36 -24.63 -7.80
C CYS A 83 -29.00 -24.41 -6.43
N ALA A 84 -29.92 -23.45 -6.25
CA ALA A 84 -30.44 -23.08 -4.92
C ALA A 84 -30.94 -24.28 -4.11
N ALA A 85 -31.66 -25.20 -4.76
CA ALA A 85 -32.25 -26.40 -4.16
C ALA A 85 -31.24 -27.52 -3.83
N LEU A 86 -29.99 -27.43 -4.28
CA LEU A 86 -28.97 -28.40 -3.95
C LEU A 86 -28.50 -28.24 -2.50
N GLU A 87 -28.27 -29.37 -1.84
CA GLU A 87 -27.56 -29.40 -0.56
C GLU A 87 -26.13 -28.85 -0.73
N ASP A 88 -25.58 -28.32 0.36
CA ASP A 88 -24.24 -27.73 0.37
C ASP A 88 -23.17 -28.69 -0.15
N LYS A 89 -23.21 -29.97 0.24
CA LYS A 89 -22.24 -30.97 -0.25
C LYS A 89 -22.29 -31.15 -1.76
N ALA A 90 -23.48 -31.12 -2.36
CA ALA A 90 -23.63 -31.20 -3.80
C ALA A 90 -23.12 -29.92 -4.49
N LYS A 91 -23.36 -28.75 -3.92
CA LYS A 91 -22.81 -27.47 -4.41
C LYS A 91 -21.29 -27.43 -4.33
N VAL A 92 -20.70 -27.90 -3.24
CA VAL A 92 -19.25 -28.01 -3.06
C VAL A 92 -18.65 -28.94 -4.10
N ARG A 93 -19.18 -30.16 -4.25
CA ARG A 93 -18.71 -31.09 -5.29
C ARG A 93 -18.82 -30.51 -6.70
N PHE A 94 -19.93 -29.81 -6.99
CA PHE A 94 -20.12 -29.16 -8.29
C PHE A 94 -19.11 -28.05 -8.53
N LEU A 95 -18.86 -27.18 -7.55
CA LEU A 95 -17.85 -26.12 -7.61
C LEU A 95 -16.44 -26.69 -7.82
N LEU A 96 -16.07 -27.70 -7.03
CA LEU A 96 -14.74 -28.31 -7.11
C LEU A 96 -14.49 -29.03 -8.44
N ARG A 97 -15.53 -29.63 -9.05
CA ARG A 97 -15.47 -30.19 -10.41
C ARG A 97 -15.18 -29.13 -11.48
N LYS A 98 -15.35 -27.84 -11.17
CA LYS A 98 -15.08 -26.72 -12.08
C LYS A 98 -13.73 -26.06 -11.86
N LEU A 99 -12.93 -26.59 -10.94
CA LEU A 99 -11.55 -26.16 -10.77
C LEU A 99 -10.66 -27.07 -11.62
N SER A 100 -9.66 -26.47 -12.28
CA SER A 100 -8.54 -27.22 -12.85
C SER A 100 -7.84 -28.06 -11.78
N THR A 101 -7.18 -29.14 -12.19
CA THR A 101 -6.52 -30.08 -11.27
C THR A 101 -5.57 -29.40 -10.31
N SER A 102 -4.74 -28.46 -10.79
CA SER A 102 -3.77 -27.73 -9.96
C SER A 102 -4.45 -26.89 -8.87
N VAL A 103 -5.57 -26.25 -9.19
CA VAL A 103 -6.33 -25.42 -8.25
C VAL A 103 -7.06 -26.30 -7.23
N HIS A 104 -7.67 -27.39 -7.70
CA HIS A 104 -8.33 -28.37 -6.85
C HIS A 104 -7.37 -28.94 -5.81
N ASP A 105 -6.20 -29.41 -6.24
CA ASP A 105 -5.19 -29.99 -5.34
C ASP A 105 -4.68 -28.97 -4.33
N LYS A 106 -4.48 -27.72 -4.75
CA LYS A 106 -4.10 -26.62 -3.85
C LYS A 106 -5.15 -26.42 -2.75
N TYR A 107 -6.43 -26.42 -3.11
CA TYR A 107 -7.52 -26.31 -2.14
C TYR A 107 -7.57 -27.51 -1.19
N CYS A 108 -7.52 -28.74 -1.72
CA CYS A 108 -7.54 -29.96 -0.92
C CYS A 108 -6.38 -30.02 0.08
N ASN A 109 -5.17 -29.62 -0.33
CA ASN A 109 -4.02 -29.55 0.57
C ASN A 109 -4.18 -28.48 1.66
N PHE A 110 -4.82 -27.34 1.33
CA PHE A 110 -5.03 -26.23 2.27
C PHE A 110 -6.01 -26.57 3.39
N ILE A 111 -7.01 -27.41 3.13
CA ILE A 111 -8.04 -27.76 4.11
C ILE A 111 -7.68 -28.96 5.00
N LEU A 112 -6.52 -29.60 4.77
CA LEU A 112 -6.08 -30.73 5.58
C LEU A 112 -6.03 -30.37 7.08
N PRO A 113 -6.43 -31.30 7.98
CA PRO A 113 -6.78 -32.71 7.74
C PRO A 113 -8.25 -32.96 7.34
N LYS A 114 -9.07 -31.91 7.17
CA LYS A 114 -10.48 -32.04 6.80
C LYS A 114 -10.64 -32.37 5.32
N LYS A 115 -11.82 -32.84 4.93
CA LYS A 115 -12.20 -33.13 3.54
C LYS A 115 -13.16 -32.06 3.01
N PRO A 116 -13.26 -31.87 1.68
CA PRO A 116 -14.20 -30.90 1.12
C PRO A 116 -15.64 -31.05 1.59
N ASP A 117 -16.10 -32.30 1.79
CA ASP A 117 -17.45 -32.61 2.28
C ASP A 117 -17.73 -32.15 3.72
N ASP A 118 -16.69 -31.74 4.47
CA ASP A 118 -16.80 -31.22 5.84
C ASP A 118 -17.10 -29.72 5.89
N PHE A 119 -17.10 -29.04 4.73
CA PHE A 119 -17.31 -27.59 4.63
C PHE A 119 -18.66 -27.27 3.99
N SER A 120 -19.27 -26.16 4.43
CA SER A 120 -20.41 -25.57 3.74
C SER A 120 -19.98 -25.00 2.39
N PHE A 121 -20.96 -24.75 1.52
CA PHE A 121 -20.70 -24.09 0.24
C PHE A 121 -20.09 -22.71 0.45
N GLU A 122 -20.66 -21.93 1.38
CA GLU A 122 -20.17 -20.59 1.73
C GLU A 122 -18.72 -20.63 2.25
N ALA A 123 -18.41 -21.52 3.19
CA ALA A 123 -17.05 -21.65 3.74
C ALA A 123 -16.03 -22.05 2.66
N THR A 124 -16.45 -22.91 1.73
CA THR A 124 -15.62 -23.31 0.58
C THR A 124 -15.34 -22.13 -0.34
N VAL A 125 -16.37 -21.36 -0.71
CA VAL A 125 -16.22 -20.15 -1.54
C VAL A 125 -15.30 -19.12 -0.87
N THR A 126 -15.47 -18.87 0.43
CA THR A 126 -14.61 -17.97 1.19
C THR A 126 -13.16 -18.43 1.19
N SER A 127 -12.92 -19.72 1.47
CA SER A 127 -11.57 -20.30 1.46
C SER A 127 -10.91 -20.20 0.08
N LEU A 128 -11.66 -20.46 -0.99
CA LEU A 128 -11.17 -20.35 -2.37
C LEU A 128 -10.89 -18.88 -2.76
N LYS A 129 -11.74 -17.93 -2.34
CA LYS A 129 -11.48 -16.49 -2.53
C LYS A 129 -10.18 -16.09 -1.85
N GLU A 130 -9.94 -16.50 -0.62
CA GLU A 130 -8.70 -16.18 0.10
C GLU A 130 -7.47 -16.82 -0.58
N LEU A 131 -7.53 -18.12 -0.88
CA LEU A 131 -6.41 -18.90 -1.43
C LEU A 131 -6.03 -18.55 -2.87
N LEU A 132 -7.00 -18.04 -3.65
CA LEU A 132 -6.91 -17.81 -5.10
C LEU A 132 -7.31 -16.36 -5.46
N SER A 133 -7.13 -15.45 -4.51
CA SER A 133 -7.21 -14.00 -4.71
C SER A 133 -5.94 -13.45 -5.36
N LEU A 134 -6.01 -12.19 -5.78
CA LEU A 134 -4.82 -11.42 -6.11
C LEU A 134 -4.16 -10.98 -4.80
N GLN A 135 -3.01 -11.56 -4.45
CA GLN A 135 -2.24 -11.19 -3.26
C GLN A 135 -1.44 -9.90 -3.50
N THR A 136 -2.11 -8.84 -3.96
CA THR A 136 -1.49 -7.53 -4.18
C THR A 136 -1.90 -6.58 -3.07
N SER A 137 -0.92 -5.90 -2.47
CA SER A 137 -1.23 -4.87 -1.48
C SER A 137 -2.00 -3.70 -2.11
N LEU A 138 -2.76 -2.98 -1.28
CA LEU A 138 -3.51 -1.82 -1.72
C LEU A 138 -2.58 -0.75 -2.33
N PHE A 139 -1.37 -0.60 -1.79
CA PHE A 139 -0.35 0.25 -2.40
C PHE A 139 0.02 -0.21 -3.81
N SER A 140 0.26 -1.51 -4.02
CA SER A 140 0.62 -2.06 -5.35
C SER A 140 -0.47 -1.77 -6.37
N THR A 141 -1.74 -1.99 -6.02
CA THR A 141 -2.88 -1.69 -6.88
C THR A 141 -2.93 -0.20 -7.24
N ARG A 142 -2.79 0.68 -6.24
CA ARG A 142 -2.79 2.13 -6.45
C ARG A 142 -1.62 2.59 -7.32
N TYR A 143 -0.44 2.03 -7.08
CA TYR A 143 0.76 2.31 -7.85
C TYR A 143 0.59 1.90 -9.32
N LYS A 144 0.09 0.69 -9.59
CA LYS A 144 -0.18 0.21 -10.95
C LYS A 144 -1.16 1.10 -11.70
N CYS A 145 -2.25 1.50 -11.04
CA CYS A 145 -3.22 2.45 -11.62
C CYS A 145 -2.56 3.78 -12.02
N GLN A 146 -1.70 4.35 -11.15
CA GLN A 146 -0.98 5.59 -11.45
C GLN A 146 0.01 5.46 -12.61
N LYS A 147 0.49 4.23 -12.88
CA LYS A 147 1.45 3.91 -13.94
C LYS A 147 0.79 3.38 -15.21
N LEU A 148 -0.54 3.41 -15.32
CA LEU A 148 -1.22 2.96 -16.53
C LEU A 148 -0.79 3.78 -17.75
N VAL A 149 -0.47 3.05 -18.81
CA VAL A 149 -0.15 3.58 -20.13
C VAL A 149 -0.90 2.74 -21.15
N LYS A 150 -1.59 3.41 -22.08
CA LYS A 150 -2.30 2.73 -23.18
C LYS A 150 -1.29 1.98 -24.06
N ARG A 151 -1.55 0.70 -24.33
CA ARG A 151 -0.75 -0.07 -25.29
C ARG A 151 -1.12 0.32 -26.72
N GLU A 152 -0.18 0.15 -27.65
CA GLU A 152 -0.42 0.42 -29.07
C GLU A 152 -1.53 -0.47 -29.63
N SER A 153 -1.64 -1.72 -29.14
CA SER A 153 -2.64 -2.70 -29.56
C SER A 153 -4.05 -2.46 -29.02
N ASP A 154 -4.20 -1.69 -27.94
CA ASP A 154 -5.51 -1.51 -27.30
C ASP A 154 -6.34 -0.47 -28.06
N ASP A 155 -7.60 -0.76 -28.34
CA ASP A 155 -8.55 0.28 -28.76
C ASP A 155 -8.99 1.15 -27.55
N PHE A 156 -9.71 2.24 -27.81
CA PHE A 156 -10.12 3.17 -26.74
C PHE A 156 -11.15 2.59 -25.77
N VAL A 157 -12.04 1.71 -26.22
CA VAL A 157 -13.05 1.08 -25.37
C VAL A 157 -12.35 0.09 -24.42
N THR A 158 -11.44 -0.72 -24.96
CA THR A 158 -10.60 -1.63 -24.18
C THR A 158 -9.77 -0.86 -23.15
N TYR A 159 -9.09 0.21 -23.56
CA TYR A 159 -8.28 1.01 -22.64
C TYR A 159 -9.13 1.72 -21.58
N ALA A 160 -10.28 2.29 -21.94
CA ALA A 160 -11.20 2.90 -20.98
C ALA A 160 -11.70 1.88 -19.95
N GLY A 161 -11.98 0.64 -20.37
CA GLY A 161 -12.32 -0.46 -19.47
C GLY A 161 -11.19 -0.80 -18.48
N ILE A 162 -9.94 -0.84 -18.96
CA ILE A 162 -8.75 -1.07 -18.10
C ILE A 162 -8.60 0.07 -17.07
N VAL A 163 -8.72 1.32 -17.50
CA VAL A 163 -8.65 2.49 -16.61
C VAL A 163 -9.76 2.45 -15.58
N ASN A 164 -11.01 2.19 -16.00
CA ASN A 164 -12.14 2.12 -15.08
C ASN A 164 -11.94 1.03 -14.02
N ARG A 165 -11.55 -0.17 -14.42
CA ARG A 165 -11.26 -1.27 -13.49
C ARG A 165 -10.16 -0.89 -12.50
N ALA A 166 -9.05 -0.32 -12.97
CA ALA A 166 -7.96 0.08 -12.11
C ALA A 166 -8.35 1.20 -11.12
N CYS A 167 -9.24 2.11 -11.52
CA CYS A 167 -9.76 3.17 -10.65
C CYS A 167 -10.72 2.64 -9.57
N GLU A 168 -11.55 1.64 -9.89
CA GLU A 168 -12.38 0.94 -8.88
C GLU A 168 -11.48 0.22 -7.86
N ASP A 169 -10.47 -0.52 -8.36
CA ASP A 169 -9.50 -1.23 -7.53
C ASP A 169 -8.62 -0.25 -6.70
N PHE A 170 -8.44 1.00 -7.17
CA PHE A 170 -7.72 2.06 -6.46
C PHE A 170 -8.45 2.55 -5.19
N GLN A 171 -9.78 2.41 -5.17
CA GLN A 171 -10.68 2.84 -4.10
C GLN A 171 -10.61 4.33 -3.79
N PHE A 172 -10.86 5.18 -4.79
CA PHE A 172 -10.88 6.65 -4.60
C PHE A 172 -11.87 7.12 -3.53
N GLY A 173 -13.03 6.47 -3.40
CA GLY A 173 -14.06 6.87 -2.45
C GLY A 173 -13.66 6.75 -0.97
N THR A 174 -12.70 5.89 -0.64
CA THR A 174 -12.20 5.71 0.73
C THR A 174 -10.86 6.42 0.98
N LEU A 175 -10.20 6.89 -0.08
CA LEU A 175 -8.88 7.51 0.01
C LEU A 175 -8.99 8.97 0.45
N THR A 176 -8.35 9.31 1.57
CA THR A 176 -8.27 10.70 2.02
C THR A 176 -7.23 11.49 1.21
N ALA A 177 -7.40 12.82 1.14
CA ALA A 177 -6.43 13.69 0.48
C ALA A 177 -5.01 13.57 1.09
N ASP A 178 -4.92 13.34 2.40
CA ASP A 178 -3.64 13.17 3.08
C ASP A 178 -3.00 11.81 2.81
N GLN A 179 -3.80 10.73 2.74
CA GLN A 179 -3.31 9.42 2.28
C GLN A 179 -2.81 9.49 0.83
N PHE A 180 -3.50 10.22 -0.05
CA PHE A 180 -3.05 10.43 -1.42
C PHE A 180 -1.72 11.18 -1.48
N LYS A 181 -1.55 12.27 -0.71
CA LYS A 181 -0.26 12.97 -0.61
C LYS A 181 0.86 12.04 -0.12
N CYS A 182 0.57 11.20 0.87
CA CYS A 182 1.51 10.19 1.40
C CYS A 182 1.92 9.18 0.31
N LEU A 183 0.95 8.69 -0.47
CA LEU A 183 1.19 7.81 -1.63
C LEU A 183 2.16 8.48 -2.62
N ILE A 184 1.89 9.73 -3.02
CA ILE A 184 2.75 10.49 -3.94
C ILE A 184 4.18 10.62 -3.39
N LEU A 185 4.33 10.95 -2.09
CA LEU A 185 5.63 11.07 -1.45
C LEU A 185 6.42 9.75 -1.54
N ILE A 186 5.79 8.63 -1.17
CA ILE A 186 6.43 7.30 -1.18
C ILE A 186 6.79 6.89 -2.61
N CYS A 187 5.92 7.15 -3.59
CA CYS A 187 6.20 6.88 -5.01
C CYS A 187 7.42 7.66 -5.56
N GLY A 188 7.73 8.81 -4.95
CA GLY A 188 8.89 9.63 -5.32
C GLY A 188 10.24 9.07 -4.82
N LEU A 189 10.23 8.23 -3.79
CA LEU A 189 11.45 7.65 -3.20
C LEU A 189 11.99 6.50 -4.05
N GLN A 190 12.54 6.76 -5.23
CA GLN A 190 12.96 5.72 -6.17
C GLN A 190 14.40 5.25 -6.00
N ALA A 191 15.23 6.00 -5.27
CA ALA A 191 16.64 5.67 -5.12
C ALA A 191 16.84 4.39 -4.27
N GLN A 192 17.90 3.63 -4.55
CA GLN A 192 18.19 2.38 -3.84
C GLN A 192 18.49 2.58 -2.35
N HIS A 193 19.11 3.70 -1.97
CA HIS A 193 19.43 4.01 -0.58
C HIS A 193 18.21 4.30 0.31
N ASP A 194 17.05 4.55 -0.31
CA ASP A 194 15.77 4.78 0.36
C ASP A 194 14.96 3.48 0.55
N SER A 195 15.49 2.30 0.18
CA SER A 195 14.73 1.04 0.20
C SER A 195 14.13 0.71 1.57
N GLU A 196 14.93 0.80 2.64
CA GLU A 196 14.48 0.55 4.02
C GLU A 196 13.46 1.59 4.48
N LEU A 197 13.71 2.87 4.17
CA LEU A 197 12.78 3.95 4.48
C LEU A 197 11.45 3.72 3.76
N ARG A 198 11.48 3.44 2.46
CA ARG A 198 10.29 3.17 1.65
C ARG A 198 9.48 2.01 2.22
N LEU A 199 10.11 0.89 2.57
CA LEU A 199 9.44 -0.26 3.19
C LEU A 199 8.73 0.14 4.49
N ARG A 200 9.41 0.93 5.33
CA ARG A 200 8.85 1.42 6.58
C ARG A 200 7.65 2.36 6.36
N LEU A 201 7.76 3.30 5.42
CA LEU A 201 6.68 4.24 5.10
C LEU A 201 5.47 3.53 4.48
N LEU A 202 5.70 2.49 3.67
CA LEU A 202 4.64 1.62 3.14
C LEU A 202 3.84 0.97 4.27
N ASN A 203 4.54 0.38 5.24
CA ASN A 203 3.89 -0.23 6.40
C ASN A 203 3.08 0.80 7.21
N ARG A 204 3.57 2.04 7.35
CA ARG A 204 2.81 3.12 8.01
C ARG A 204 1.57 3.54 7.24
N LEU A 205 1.65 3.65 5.92
CA LEU A 205 0.51 4.00 5.06
C LEU A 205 -0.59 2.95 5.15
N GLU A 206 -0.24 1.67 5.29
CA GLU A 206 -1.23 0.58 5.40
C GLU A 206 -1.79 0.41 6.83
N SER A 207 -1.05 0.78 7.88
CA SER A 207 -1.49 0.58 9.28
C SER A 207 -2.16 1.78 9.95
N ASP A 208 -1.91 3.02 9.52
CA ASP A 208 -2.55 4.23 10.09
C ASP A 208 -3.57 4.84 9.11
N PRO A 209 -4.89 4.60 9.27
CA PRO A 209 -5.90 5.21 8.42
C PRO A 209 -5.94 6.75 8.56
N GLY A 210 -5.45 7.31 9.66
CA GLY A 210 -5.33 8.74 9.91
C GLY A 210 -3.95 9.30 9.60
N ILE A 211 -3.16 8.64 8.75
CA ILE A 211 -1.83 9.13 8.34
C ILE A 211 -1.96 10.46 7.60
N SER A 212 -1.09 11.40 7.97
CA SER A 212 -0.96 12.69 7.29
C SER A 212 0.44 12.84 6.72
N ILE A 213 0.59 13.68 5.70
CA ILE A 213 1.91 13.96 5.12
C ILE A 213 2.91 14.47 6.18
N LYS A 214 2.41 15.20 7.19
CA LYS A 214 3.23 15.66 8.31
C LYS A 214 3.73 14.49 9.15
N LYS A 215 2.83 13.61 9.61
CA LYS A 215 3.22 12.40 10.37
C LYS A 215 4.23 11.55 9.59
N LEU A 216 4.02 11.39 8.28
CA LEU A 216 4.91 10.62 7.43
C LEU A 216 6.29 11.30 7.29
N THR A 217 6.33 12.63 7.21
CA THR A 217 7.58 13.41 7.20
C THR A 217 8.32 13.31 8.53
N ASP A 218 7.58 13.36 9.65
CA ASP A 218 8.15 13.16 10.99
C ASP A 218 8.79 11.77 11.11
N GLU A 219 8.15 10.73 10.58
CA GLU A 219 8.71 9.37 10.51
C GLU A 219 9.98 9.31 9.65
N CYS A 220 10.04 10.04 8.53
CA CYS A 220 11.25 10.13 7.70
C CYS A 220 12.41 10.76 8.50
N ASN A 221 12.17 11.89 9.15
CA ASN A 221 13.18 12.59 9.93
C ASN A 221 13.67 11.74 11.11
N TRP A 222 12.74 11.09 11.81
CA TRP A 222 13.05 10.18 12.90
C TRP A 222 13.89 8.99 12.41
N PHE A 223 13.56 8.40 11.26
CA PHE A 223 14.32 7.27 10.69
C PHE A 223 15.73 7.69 10.25
N ILE A 224 15.87 8.88 9.66
CA ILE A 224 17.19 9.44 9.32
C ILE A 224 18.03 9.63 10.59
N GLY A 225 17.43 10.16 11.66
CA GLY A 225 18.07 10.25 12.98
C GLY A 225 18.51 8.88 13.51
N LEU A 226 17.61 7.90 13.47
CA LEU A 226 17.89 6.53 13.91
C LEU A 226 19.04 5.89 13.10
N ARG A 227 19.14 6.14 11.80
CA ARG A 227 20.28 5.67 11.00
C ARG A 227 21.60 6.31 11.43
N CYS A 228 21.59 7.58 11.84
CA CYS A 228 22.77 8.22 12.41
C CYS A 228 23.15 7.59 13.76
N ASP A 229 22.15 7.33 14.62
CA ASP A 229 22.37 6.71 15.93
C ASP A 229 22.84 5.25 15.81
N SER A 230 22.33 4.48 14.84
CA SER A 230 22.77 3.11 14.56
C SER A 230 24.26 3.04 14.24
N LYS A 231 24.79 4.02 13.49
CA LYS A 231 26.22 4.09 13.17
C LYS A 231 27.10 4.33 14.40
N LEU A 232 26.56 4.98 15.44
CA LEU A 232 27.26 5.14 16.71
C LEU A 232 27.44 3.79 17.42
N VAL A 233 26.47 2.88 17.27
CA VAL A 233 26.48 1.54 17.86
C VAL A 233 27.29 0.54 17.02
N GLU A 234 27.36 0.71 15.70
CA GLU A 234 28.10 -0.16 14.76
C GLU A 234 29.63 -0.17 14.96
N SER A 235 30.17 0.49 15.98
CA SER A 235 31.61 0.48 16.31
C SER A 235 31.91 -0.08 17.70
N THR A 236 31.74 -1.40 17.88
CA THR A 236 32.65 -2.25 18.69
C THR A 236 32.50 -3.73 18.29
N ALA A 237 32.93 -4.12 17.08
CA ALA A 237 33.24 -5.51 16.78
C ALA A 237 34.26 -5.64 15.64
N VAL A 238 35.43 -6.17 16.01
CA VAL A 238 36.49 -6.77 15.17
C VAL A 238 37.43 -5.82 14.42
N SER A 239 38.36 -5.24 15.18
CA SER A 239 39.78 -5.30 14.82
C SER A 239 40.47 -6.22 15.83
N THR A 240 40.33 -7.54 15.67
CA THR A 240 41.15 -8.49 16.42
C THR A 240 41.41 -9.74 15.59
N GLU A 241 42.36 -9.64 14.67
CA GLU A 241 43.22 -10.79 14.36
C GLU A 241 44.63 -10.47 14.85
N HIS A 242 44.99 -11.17 15.93
CA HIS A 242 46.33 -11.55 16.40
C HIS A 242 47.47 -10.52 16.40
N SER A 243 47.91 -10.14 17.61
CA SER A 243 49.11 -10.78 18.18
C SER A 243 49.14 -10.61 19.70
N PHE A 244 49.19 -11.75 20.37
CA PHE A 244 49.45 -11.88 21.80
C PHE A 244 50.84 -11.30 22.13
N SER A 245 50.92 -10.43 23.14
CA SER A 245 52.11 -10.35 23.99
C SER A 245 51.69 -9.78 25.34
N VAL A 246 51.48 -10.69 26.29
CA VAL A 246 51.34 -10.39 27.72
C VAL A 246 52.69 -9.87 28.21
N SER A 247 52.74 -8.63 28.68
CA SER A 247 53.89 -8.11 29.42
C SER A 247 53.43 -7.43 30.71
N ALA A 248 53.74 -8.14 31.79
CA ALA A 248 54.05 -7.75 33.16
C ALA A 248 53.69 -6.34 33.67
N LEU A 249 53.03 -6.35 34.82
CA LEU A 249 52.74 -5.25 35.73
C LEU A 249 54.00 -4.42 36.04
N SER A 250 53.96 -3.12 35.76
CA SER A 250 54.95 -2.16 36.28
C SER A 250 54.35 -1.41 37.46
N ALA A 251 54.86 -1.73 38.64
CA ALA A 251 54.58 -1.05 39.88
C ALA A 251 55.18 0.37 39.88
N GLU A 252 54.44 1.26 40.52
CA GLU A 252 54.73 2.67 40.70
C GLU A 252 56.09 2.93 41.37
N LYS A 253 56.78 3.99 40.94
CA LYS A 253 57.53 4.86 41.84
C LYS A 253 57.65 6.26 41.28
N SER A 254 57.10 7.18 42.05
CA SER A 254 57.28 8.62 41.96
C SER A 254 58.70 9.04 42.38
N LYS A 255 59.23 10.12 41.77
CA LYS A 255 59.67 11.36 42.46
C LYS A 255 60.64 12.20 41.61
N HIS A 256 60.28 13.50 41.56
CA HIS A 256 61.11 14.71 41.70
C HIS A 256 62.27 15.06 40.74
N SER A 257 62.07 16.24 40.14
CA SER A 257 62.89 17.48 40.26
C SER A 257 64.09 17.74 39.35
N ASP A 258 63.94 18.86 38.63
CA ASP A 258 64.84 20.02 38.58
C ASP A 258 65.90 20.15 37.45
N SER A 259 65.71 21.25 36.69
CA SER A 259 66.66 22.17 36.04
C SER A 259 68.03 21.71 35.53
N ARG A 260 68.30 21.89 34.21
CA ARG A 260 69.32 22.83 33.66
C ARG A 260 69.44 22.80 32.12
N LYS A 261 70.05 23.87 31.61
CA LYS A 261 70.13 24.41 30.24
C LYS A 261 71.16 23.70 29.30
N VAL A 262 70.78 23.52 28.01
CA VAL A 262 71.42 23.73 26.65
C VAL A 262 72.96 23.44 26.49
N PRO A 263 73.57 22.90 25.39
CA PRO A 263 73.20 23.05 23.95
C PRO A 263 73.52 21.90 22.92
N TYR A 264 72.96 22.07 21.70
CA TYR A 264 73.44 21.71 20.34
C TYR A 264 73.41 20.26 19.75
N GLN A 265 72.81 20.20 18.54
CA GLN A 265 73.01 19.35 17.34
C GLN A 265 72.26 18.00 17.18
N VAL A 266 71.29 17.90 16.23
CA VAL A 266 71.36 17.43 14.80
C VAL A 266 71.41 15.88 14.77
N ASP A 267 70.58 15.06 14.11
CA ASP A 267 69.63 15.12 12.99
C ASP A 267 68.62 13.94 13.15
N THR A 268 67.39 14.05 12.62
CA THR A 268 66.70 13.07 11.73
C THR A 268 65.17 13.21 11.71
N ALA A 269 64.66 13.54 10.52
CA ALA A 269 63.37 13.22 9.88
C ALA A 269 62.01 13.42 10.62
N PRO A 270 61.07 14.19 10.05
CA PRO A 270 59.74 14.41 10.63
C PRO A 270 58.74 13.27 10.32
N ARG A 271 58.19 12.63 11.35
CA ARG A 271 56.98 11.80 11.24
C ARG A 271 55.78 12.67 10.93
N GLN A 272 55.25 12.59 9.71
CA GLN A 272 54.01 13.27 9.31
C GLN A 272 52.81 12.58 9.94
N ASN A 273 52.19 13.31 10.87
CA ASN A 273 50.92 13.00 11.50
C ASN A 273 49.81 13.55 10.57
N THR A 274 49.28 12.73 9.66
CA THR A 274 48.25 13.15 8.68
C THR A 274 46.86 13.12 9.29
N LYS A 275 46.59 14.01 10.26
CA LYS A 275 45.22 14.42 10.56
C LYS A 275 44.85 15.51 9.56
N GLN A 276 44.00 15.20 8.59
CA GLN A 276 43.42 16.23 7.73
C GLN A 276 42.52 17.16 8.58
N PRO A 277 42.43 18.46 8.26
CA PRO A 277 41.59 19.39 9.01
C PRO A 277 40.09 19.09 8.79
N PRO A 278 39.21 19.39 9.77
CA PRO A 278 37.77 19.14 9.67
C PRO A 278 37.03 20.05 8.66
N SER A 279 37.72 21.03 8.06
CA SER A 279 37.17 21.90 7.02
C SER A 279 38.27 22.40 6.07
N PRO A 280 37.94 22.75 4.81
CA PRO A 280 38.89 23.32 3.87
C PRO A 280 39.41 24.70 4.33
N CYS A 281 40.65 25.02 3.98
CA CYS A 281 41.31 26.26 4.39
C CYS A 281 40.56 27.50 3.88
N TRP A 282 40.10 28.37 4.79
CA TRP A 282 39.37 29.61 4.44
C TRP A 282 40.19 30.68 3.71
N LEU A 283 41.48 30.43 3.41
CA LEU A 283 42.31 31.31 2.59
C LEU A 283 42.33 30.88 1.12
N CYS A 284 42.19 29.58 0.82
CA CYS A 284 42.42 29.05 -0.54
C CYS A 284 41.56 27.86 -0.97
N GLY A 285 40.77 27.27 -0.05
CA GLY A 285 39.86 26.15 -0.33
C GLY A 285 40.48 24.75 -0.26
N ALA A 286 41.80 24.63 -0.12
CA ALA A 286 42.47 23.32 -0.05
C ALA A 286 42.44 22.71 1.37
N MET A 287 42.53 21.37 1.46
CA MET A 287 42.48 20.61 2.71
C MET A 287 43.83 20.63 3.46
N HIS A 288 44.10 21.71 4.17
CA HIS A 288 45.23 21.84 5.10
C HIS A 288 44.91 22.81 6.24
N TYR A 289 45.59 22.68 7.39
CA TYR A 289 45.46 23.68 8.46
C TYR A 289 45.97 25.05 7.98
N VAL A 290 45.22 26.11 8.31
CA VAL A 290 45.48 27.50 7.88
C VAL A 290 46.91 27.97 8.16
N ARG A 291 47.54 27.47 9.24
CA ARG A 291 48.94 27.78 9.59
C ARG A 291 49.95 27.35 8.52
N PHE A 292 49.62 26.35 7.71
CA PHE A 292 50.45 25.80 6.64
C PHE A 292 50.05 26.30 5.25
N CYS A 293 49.13 27.25 5.16
CA CYS A 293 48.68 27.78 3.87
C CYS A 293 49.70 28.75 3.28
N GLN A 294 50.12 28.51 2.04
CA GLN A 294 50.98 29.42 1.27
C GLN A 294 50.36 30.82 1.06
N TYR A 295 49.03 30.92 1.05
CA TYR A 295 48.31 32.18 0.86
C TYR A 295 48.19 33.03 2.14
N ARG A 296 48.73 32.57 3.28
CA ARG A 296 48.67 33.29 4.56
C ARG A 296 49.35 34.68 4.52
N LYS A 297 50.44 34.80 3.75
CA LYS A 297 51.15 36.08 3.53
C LYS A 297 50.94 36.65 2.13
N HIS A 298 50.17 35.96 1.29
CA HIS A 298 49.94 36.36 -0.10
C HIS A 298 49.07 37.61 -0.16
N LYS A 299 49.52 38.61 -0.93
CA LYS A 299 48.81 39.88 -1.14
C LYS A 299 47.96 39.78 -2.39
N CYS A 300 46.64 39.80 -2.23
CA CYS A 300 45.71 39.66 -3.36
C CYS A 300 45.88 40.81 -4.36
N THR A 301 46.08 40.45 -5.63
CA THR A 301 46.23 41.38 -6.75
C THR A 301 44.94 42.17 -7.04
N LYS A 302 43.76 41.66 -6.64
CA LYS A 302 42.46 42.30 -6.86
C LYS A 302 42.05 43.30 -5.78
N CYS A 303 42.41 43.08 -4.51
CA CYS A 303 41.98 43.95 -3.40
C CYS A 303 43.13 44.51 -2.53
N GLY A 304 44.37 44.09 -2.79
CA GLY A 304 45.55 44.53 -2.04
C GLY A 304 45.66 44.01 -0.61
N LYS A 305 44.69 43.24 -0.10
CA LYS A 305 44.72 42.65 1.25
C LYS A 305 45.50 41.34 1.26
N SER A 306 46.24 41.11 2.34
CA SER A 306 46.96 39.84 2.56
C SER A 306 46.06 38.77 3.18
N GLY A 307 46.33 37.50 2.88
CA GLY A 307 45.65 36.37 3.52
C GLY A 307 44.48 35.79 2.74
N HIS A 308 44.58 35.66 1.41
CA HIS A 308 43.71 34.80 0.61
C HIS A 308 44.27 34.59 -0.81
N LYS A 309 43.78 33.55 -1.49
CA LYS A 309 43.98 33.26 -2.91
C LYS A 309 43.06 34.13 -3.78
N GLU A 310 43.54 34.59 -4.94
CA GLU A 310 42.73 35.27 -5.95
C GLU A 310 41.43 34.52 -6.23
N GLY A 311 40.31 35.24 -6.20
CA GLY A 311 38.99 34.70 -6.52
C GLY A 311 38.36 33.81 -5.44
N TYR A 312 39.04 33.53 -4.32
CA TYR A 312 38.47 32.74 -3.22
C TYR A 312 37.53 33.55 -2.32
N HIS A 313 37.83 34.84 -2.13
CA HIS A 313 36.95 35.79 -1.42
C HIS A 313 36.37 36.81 -2.39
N ASN A 314 35.12 37.22 -2.14
CA ASN A 314 34.45 38.24 -2.94
C ASN A 314 35.10 39.60 -2.67
N CYS A 315 36.11 39.95 -3.46
CA CYS A 315 36.96 41.12 -3.28
C CYS A 315 36.25 42.48 -3.47
N GLY A 316 34.93 42.48 -3.65
CA GLY A 316 34.08 43.65 -3.89
C GLY A 316 32.99 43.84 -2.84
N ALA A 317 33.35 44.13 -1.59
CA ALA A 317 32.41 44.73 -0.65
C ALA A 317 33.17 45.62 0.35
N ARG A 318 33.24 46.92 0.04
CA ARG A 318 33.42 47.94 1.07
C ARG A 318 32.11 48.02 1.87
N LYS A 319 32.07 47.39 3.04
CA LYS A 319 31.18 47.81 4.12
C LYS A 319 32.03 48.01 5.37
N ASN A 320 32.17 49.27 5.76
CA ASN A 320 32.60 49.64 7.09
C ASN A 320 31.59 49.07 8.11
N VAL A 321 32.10 48.60 9.25
CA VAL A 321 31.60 48.80 10.63
C VAL A 321 32.06 47.60 11.49
N THR A 322 33.16 47.87 12.19
CA THR A 322 33.54 47.61 13.61
C THR A 322 33.17 46.31 14.36
N PRO A 323 33.97 45.94 15.39
CA PRO A 323 34.01 44.61 16.00
C PRO A 323 32.83 44.31 16.94
N PHE A 324 32.49 43.02 17.04
CA PHE A 324 31.59 42.45 18.04
C PHE A 324 31.92 42.90 19.47
N PRO A 325 30.94 43.36 20.26
CA PRO A 325 31.03 43.36 21.71
C PRO A 325 30.46 42.05 22.29
N HIS A 326 31.16 41.57 23.31
CA HIS A 326 30.70 40.52 24.21
C HIS A 326 29.66 41.07 25.19
N ASP A 327 28.77 40.17 25.63
CA ASP A 327 28.11 40.13 26.95
C ASP A 327 26.66 40.63 27.18
N SER A 328 25.95 39.79 27.95
CA SER A 328 24.96 40.11 29.00
C SER A 328 23.47 40.40 28.68
N LYS A 329 22.66 39.44 29.15
CA LYS A 329 21.24 39.51 29.57
C LYS A 329 20.74 40.91 30.02
N LYS A 330 19.58 41.34 29.49
CA LYS A 330 18.43 41.85 30.30
C LYS A 330 17.16 42.08 29.46
N LYS A 331 16.01 41.80 30.08
CA LYS A 331 14.63 41.85 29.57
C LYS A 331 14.15 43.29 29.38
N GLY A 332 13.30 43.52 28.37
CA GLY A 332 12.45 44.71 28.21
C GLY A 332 11.20 44.37 27.39
N LYS A 333 10.02 44.78 27.88
CA LYS A 333 8.68 44.38 27.45
C LYS A 333 8.06 45.40 26.47
N ARG A 334 7.29 44.86 25.50
CA ARG A 334 5.95 45.31 25.00
C ARG A 334 5.80 46.41 23.91
N TYR A 335 5.09 45.97 22.85
CA TYR A 335 3.82 46.48 22.25
C TYR A 335 3.81 47.20 20.87
N PHE A 336 3.12 46.53 19.93
CA PHE A 336 2.18 46.96 18.85
C PHE A 336 2.59 47.98 17.75
N LYS A 337 2.42 47.61 16.47
CA LYS A 337 1.21 47.90 15.65
C LYS A 337 1.30 47.31 14.23
N SER A 338 0.11 46.96 13.74
CA SER A 338 -0.31 46.50 12.41
C SER A 338 -0.23 47.58 11.32
N ASN A 339 -0.11 47.14 10.06
CA ASN A 339 -0.70 47.67 8.80
C ASN A 339 -0.46 46.58 7.73
N GLY A 340 -1.44 45.97 7.05
CA GLY A 340 -2.41 46.60 6.14
C GLY A 340 -1.91 46.46 4.68
N VAL A 341 -2.05 45.28 4.06
CA VAL A 341 -2.96 44.93 2.93
C VAL A 341 -2.54 45.47 1.55
N HIS A 342 -2.36 44.56 0.58
CA HIS A 342 -3.10 44.59 -0.70
C HIS A 342 -3.19 43.16 -1.29
N ALA A 343 -4.39 42.60 -1.22
CA ALA A 343 -4.82 41.46 -2.01
C ALA A 343 -5.30 41.98 -3.38
N VAL A 344 -4.91 41.29 -4.46
CA VAL A 344 -5.48 41.49 -5.79
C VAL A 344 -6.59 40.46 -5.97
N PHE A 345 -7.83 40.95 -6.03
CA PHE A 345 -8.99 40.20 -6.48
C PHE A 345 -8.93 40.06 -8.01
N GLY A 346 -9.03 38.84 -8.52
CA GLY A 346 -9.35 38.55 -9.92
C GLY A 346 -10.84 38.27 -10.05
N GLU A 347 -11.50 38.97 -10.97
CA GLU A 347 -12.93 38.84 -11.26
C GLU A 347 -13.30 37.51 -11.96
N PRO A 348 -14.57 37.08 -11.89
CA PRO A 348 -15.05 35.82 -12.44
C PRO A 348 -15.37 35.92 -13.94
N ILE A 349 -14.99 34.90 -14.70
CA ILE A 349 -15.38 34.75 -16.10
C ILE A 349 -16.84 34.33 -16.17
N LEU A 350 -17.63 35.18 -16.81
CA LEU A 350 -19.02 34.96 -17.19
C LEU A 350 -19.15 33.78 -18.16
N SER A 351 -20.13 32.95 -17.87
CA SER A 351 -20.78 31.99 -18.77
C SER A 351 -21.30 32.66 -20.05
N ASN A 352 -21.07 32.04 -21.20
CA ASN A 352 -21.94 32.18 -22.36
C ASN A 352 -21.95 30.89 -23.19
N ASN A 353 -23.17 30.41 -23.44
CA ASN A 353 -23.64 29.29 -24.27
C ASN A 353 -23.43 27.85 -23.77
#